data_AF-A0A376RR73-F1
#
_entry.id   AF-A0A376RR73-F1
#
_cell.length_a   1.000
_cell.length_b   1.000
_cell.length_c   1.000
_cell.angle_alpha   90.00
_cell.angle_beta   90.00
_cell.angle_gamma   90.00
#
_symmetry.space_group_name_H-M   'P 1'
#
loop_
_entity.id
_entity.type
_entity.pdbx_description
1 polymer ?
#
loop_
_entity_poly.entity_id
_entity_poly.type
_entity_poly.pdbx_seq_one_letter_code
_entity_poly.pdbx_strand_id
1 'polypeptide(L)'
;MLYIFDLGNVIVDIDFNRVLGAWSDLTRVPLATLKKSFHMGEAFHQHERGEISDEAFAEALCHEMALPLSYEQFLSRLAGGVCCAAPGSDRHHA
;
A
#
# COMPACT_ATOMS: atom_id res chain seq x y z
N MET A 1 3.31 28.90 17.46
CA MET A 1 3.18 28.56 16.03
C MET A 1 2.90 27.07 15.95
N LEU A 2 1.83 26.65 15.28
CA LEU A 2 1.47 25.24 15.10
C LEU A 2 1.85 24.80 13.69
N TYR A 3 2.49 23.65 13.55
CA TYR A 3 2.84 23.03 12.27
C TYR A 3 2.17 21.66 12.18
N ILE A 4 1.52 21.40 11.05
CA ILE A 4 0.87 20.13 10.74
C ILE A 4 1.58 19.59 9.50
N PHE A 5 2.07 18.36 9.58
CA PHE A 5 2.72 17.66 8.47
C PHE A 5 1.90 16.45 8.11
N ASP A 6 1.74 16.22 6.81
CA ASP A 6 1.23 14.95 6.29
C ASP A 6 2.28 13.86 6.44
N LEU A 7 1.87 12.59 6.47
CA LEU A 7 2.78 11.46 6.63
C LEU A 7 3.30 11.01 5.27
N GLY A 8 2.38 10.66 4.36
CA GLY A 8 2.70 10.04 3.08
C GLY A 8 3.37 10.99 2.11
N ASN A 9 4.53 10.60 1.60
CA ASN A 9 5.34 11.35 0.63
C ASN A 9 5.79 12.75 1.12
N VAL A 10 5.63 13.03 2.41
CA VAL A 10 6.12 14.24 3.10
C VAL A 10 7.15 13.86 4.16
N ILE A 11 6.81 12.91 5.03
CA ILE A 11 7.71 12.40 6.08
C ILE A 11 8.23 11.00 5.73
N VAL A 12 7.43 10.17 5.06
CA VAL A 12 7.82 8.82 4.62
C VAL A 12 7.54 8.64 3.13
N ASP A 13 8.47 8.03 2.40
CA ASP A 13 8.26 7.70 0.98
C ASP A 13 7.33 6.49 0.87
N ILE A 14 6.20 6.66 0.17
CA ILE A 14 5.23 5.60 -0.08
C ILE A 14 5.28 5.20 -1.56
N ASP A 15 5.50 3.92 -1.83
CA ASP A 15 5.49 3.38 -3.20
C ASP A 15 4.64 2.10 -3.30
N PHE A 16 3.39 2.26 -3.74
CA PHE A 16 2.47 1.15 -3.98
C PHE A 16 2.96 0.19 -5.08
N ASN A 17 3.85 0.60 -5.98
CA ASN A 17 4.40 -0.31 -6.98
C ASN A 17 5.22 -1.44 -6.33
N ARG A 18 5.83 -1.19 -5.17
CA ARG A 18 6.57 -2.21 -4.42
C ARG A 18 5.63 -3.21 -3.76
N VAL A 19 4.51 -2.73 -3.22
CA VAL A 19 3.44 -3.59 -2.69
C VAL A 19 2.88 -4.49 -3.80
N LEU A 20 2.48 -3.88 -4.93
CA LEU A 20 1.97 -4.63 -6.08
C LEU A 20 3.00 -5.61 -6.64
N GLY A 21 4.29 -5.26 -6.63
CA GLY A 21 5.38 -6.15 -7.01
C GLY A 21 5.47 -7.37 -6.09
N ALA A 22 5.42 -7.16 -4.77
CA ALA A 22 5.45 -8.23 -3.79
C ALA A 22 4.23 -9.18 -3.90
N TRP A 23 3.05 -8.65 -4.21
CA TRP A 23 1.86 -9.46 -4.47
C TRP A 23 1.92 -10.18 -5.82
N SER A 24 2.48 -9.54 -6.85
CA SER A 24 2.77 -10.18 -8.15
C SER A 24 3.68 -11.38 -7.96
N ASP A 25 4.75 -11.25 -7.18
CA ASP A 25 5.69 -12.34 -6.92
C ASP A 25 5.04 -13.51 -6.17
N LEU A 26 4.15 -13.21 -5.22
CA LEU A 26 3.47 -14.22 -4.41
C LEU A 26 2.37 -14.97 -5.18
N THR A 27 1.60 -14.26 -6.00
CA THR A 27 0.43 -14.82 -6.72
C THR A 27 0.75 -15.26 -8.15
N ARG A 28 1.92 -14.89 -8.67
CA ARG A 28 2.31 -15.00 -10.09
C ARG A 28 1.37 -14.28 -11.05
N VAL A 29 0.54 -13.38 -10.55
CA VAL A 29 -0.25 -12.47 -11.39
C VAL A 29 0.68 -11.36 -11.87
N PRO A 30 0.77 -11.07 -13.19
CA PRO A 30 1.68 -10.06 -13.70
C PRO A 30 1.44 -8.69 -13.04
N LEU A 31 2.52 -8.03 -12.61
CA LEU A 31 2.48 -6.68 -12.04
C LEU A 31 1.69 -5.69 -12.92
N ALA A 32 1.82 -5.77 -14.24
CA ALA A 32 1.09 -4.92 -15.17
C ALA A 32 -0.44 -5.12 -15.10
N THR A 33 -0.90 -6.34 -14.81
CA THR A 33 -2.31 -6.64 -14.56
C THR A 33 -2.75 -6.04 -13.24
N LEU A 34 -1.98 -6.26 -12.16
CA LEU A 34 -2.30 -5.70 -10.85
C LEU A 34 -2.36 -4.17 -10.87
N LYS A 35 -1.43 -3.50 -11.57
CA LYS A 35 -1.46 -2.05 -11.74
C LYS A 35 -2.69 -1.52 -12.49
N LYS A 36 -3.28 -2.33 -13.37
CA LYS A 36 -4.51 -1.96 -14.09
C LYS A 36 -5.75 -2.17 -13.24
N SER A 37 -5.75 -3.20 -12.41
CA SER A 37 -6.87 -3.55 -11.55
C SER A 37 -6.91 -2.69 -10.28
N PHE A 38 -5.74 -2.29 -9.77
CA PHE A 38 -5.60 -1.50 -8.56
C PHE A 38 -6.20 -0.12 -8.72
N HIS A 39 -7.27 0.16 -7.97
CA HIS A 39 -7.85 1.49 -7.87
C HIS A 39 -8.03 1.93 -6.43
N MET A 40 -7.84 3.23 -6.19
CA MET A 40 -8.24 3.87 -4.94
C MET A 40 -9.76 4.06 -4.97
N GLY A 41 -10.48 2.95 -4.80
CA GLY A 41 -11.93 2.89 -4.77
C GLY A 41 -12.53 3.24 -3.42
N GLU A 42 -13.82 2.97 -3.28
CA GLU A 42 -14.55 3.28 -2.05
C GLU A 42 -14.01 2.52 -0.83
N ALA A 43 -13.55 1.27 -1.01
CA ALA A 43 -12.95 0.48 0.07
C ALA A 43 -11.70 1.17 0.67
N PHE A 44 -10.88 1.84 -0.16
CA PHE A 44 -9.73 2.62 0.31
C PHE A 44 -10.19 3.79 1.18
N HIS A 45 -11.16 4.57 0.71
CA HIS A 45 -11.64 5.72 1.47
C HIS A 45 -12.33 5.30 2.78
N GLN A 46 -13.10 4.21 2.77
CA GLN A 46 -13.74 3.67 3.97
C GLN A 46 -12.69 3.19 4.98
N HIS A 47 -11.64 2.51 4.52
CA HIS A 47 -10.55 2.07 5.38
C HIS A 47 -9.77 3.26 5.99
N GLU A 48 -9.45 4.27 5.20
CA GLU A 48 -8.79 5.50 5.69
C GLU A 48 -9.64 6.28 6.70
N ARG A 49 -10.98 6.22 6.58
CA ARG A 49 -11.92 6.80 7.55
C ARG A 49 -12.20 5.90 8.76
N GLY A 50 -11.68 4.66 8.77
CA GLY A 50 -11.92 3.67 9.83
C GLY A 50 -13.33 3.07 9.83
N GLU A 51 -14.03 3.09 8.69
CA GLU A 51 -15.40 2.60 8.55
C GLU A 51 -15.48 1.08 8.32
N ILE A 52 -14.40 0.48 7.81
CA ILE A 52 -14.27 -0.97 7.60
C ILE A 52 -13.00 -1.48 8.30
N SER A 53 -13.02 -2.74 8.72
CA SER A 53 -11.84 -3.37 9.32
C SER A 53 -10.76 -3.66 8.29
N ASP A 54 -9.53 -3.85 8.76
CA ASP A 54 -8.38 -4.23 7.95
C ASP A 54 -8.64 -5.53 7.15
N GLU A 55 -9.34 -6.50 7.76
CA GLU A 55 -9.74 -7.75 7.10
C GLU A 55 -10.74 -7.51 5.98
N ALA A 56 -11.76 -6.67 6.22
CA ALA A 56 -12.77 -6.32 5.23
C ALA A 56 -12.15 -5.54 4.06
N PHE A 57 -11.20 -4.66 4.34
CA PHE A 57 -10.42 -3.96 3.31
C PHE A 57 -9.58 -4.94 2.48
N ALA A 58 -8.86 -5.86 3.13
CA ALA A 58 -8.06 -6.86 2.44
C ALA A 58 -8.92 -7.78 1.57
N GLU A 59 -10.10 -8.18 2.04
CA GLU A 59 -11.06 -8.99 1.28
C GLU A 59 -11.58 -8.24 0.05
N ALA A 60 -12.01 -6.99 0.23
CA ALA A 60 -12.50 -6.15 -0.87
C ALA A 60 -11.42 -5.96 -1.95
N LEU A 61 -10.19 -5.63 -1.56
CA LEU A 61 -9.09 -5.42 -2.48
C LEU A 61 -8.63 -6.72 -3.16
N CYS A 62 -8.60 -7.84 -2.43
CA CYS A 62 -8.29 -9.14 -3.02
C CYS A 62 -9.36 -9.56 -4.03
N HIS A 63 -10.64 -9.33 -3.74
CA HIS A 63 -11.74 -9.64 -4.64
C HIS A 63 -11.67 -8.79 -5.92
N GLU A 64 -11.46 -7.49 -5.79
CA GLU A 64 -11.34 -6.53 -6.89
C GLU A 64 -10.18 -6.88 -7.85
N MET A 65 -9.04 -7.28 -7.30
CA MET A 65 -7.85 -7.60 -8.07
C MET A 65 -7.70 -9.10 -8.41
N ALA A 66 -8.69 -9.93 -8.03
CA ALA A 66 -8.68 -11.38 -8.17
C ALA A 66 -7.40 -12.04 -7.59
N LEU A 67 -6.97 -11.58 -6.40
CA LEU A 67 -5.81 -12.11 -5.69
C LEU A 67 -6.21 -13.27 -4.76
N PRO A 68 -5.65 -14.49 -4.92
CA PRO A 68 -5.88 -15.60 -4.02
C PRO A 68 -4.96 -15.51 -2.79
N LEU A 69 -5.08 -14.45 -1.99
CA LEU A 69 -4.26 -14.23 -0.79
C LEU A 69 -5.08 -14.40 0.49
N SER A 70 -4.46 -14.98 1.51
CA SER A 70 -4.96 -14.84 2.87
C SER A 70 -4.66 -13.47 3.44
N TYR A 71 -5.39 -13.06 4.48
CA TYR A 71 -5.15 -11.80 5.18
C TYR A 71 -3.70 -11.66 5.70
N GLU A 72 -3.13 -12.73 6.26
CA GLU A 72 -1.74 -12.76 6.72
C GLU A 72 -0.73 -12.54 5.57
N GLN A 73 -0.99 -13.15 4.41
CA GLN A 73 -0.16 -12.96 3.22
C GLN A 73 -0.29 -11.54 2.66
N PHE A 74 -1.50 -10.97 2.73
CA PHE A 74 -1.78 -9.60 2.34
C PHE A 74 -0.99 -8.60 3.22
N LEU A 75 -1.16 -8.69 4.54
CA LEU A 75 -0.52 -7.80 5.52
C LEU A 75 1.01 -7.89 5.48
N SER A 76 1.57 -9.09 5.47
CA SER A 76 3.02 -9.30 5.49
C SER A 76 3.74 -8.66 4.30
N ARG A 77 3.04 -8.46 3.18
CA ARG A 77 3.56 -7.80 1.97
C ARG A 77 3.18 -6.32 1.87
N LEU A 78 2.06 -5.93 2.48
CA LEU A 78 1.67 -4.52 2.59
C LEU A 78 2.68 -3.73 3.45
N ALA A 79 2.98 -4.22 4.66
CA ALA A 79 3.87 -3.53 5.59
C ALA A 79 5.31 -3.36 5.05
N GLY A 80 5.81 -4.36 4.29
CA GLY A 80 7.14 -4.30 3.68
C GLY A 80 7.25 -3.43 2.42
N GLY A 81 6.12 -3.13 1.78
CA GLY A 81 6.09 -2.33 0.55
C GLY A 81 5.74 -0.86 0.76
N VAL A 82 4.86 -0.54 1.72
CA VAL A 82 4.37 0.83 1.98
C VAL A 82 5.41 1.71 2.66
N CYS A 83 6.21 1.15 3.56
CA CYS A 83 7.19 1.91 4.34
C CYS A 83 8.61 1.60 3.89
N CYS A 84 9.14 2.38 2.95
CA CYS A 84 10.57 2.58 2.88
C CYS A 84 10.93 3.68 3.87
N ALA A 85 11.52 3.33 5.01
CA ALA A 85 12.24 4.35 5.78
C ALA A 85 13.30 4.93 4.84
N ALA A 86 13.18 6.22 4.50
CA ALA A 86 14.12 6.89 3.62
C ALA A 86 15.55 6.61 4.13
N PRO A 87 16.40 5.92 3.36
CA PRO A 87 17.78 5.71 3.76
C PRO A 87 18.52 7.03 3.55
N GLY A 88 18.65 7.81 4.63
CA GLY A 88 19.53 8.96 4.69
C GLY A 88 18.97 10.24 4.05
N SER A 89 18.46 11.13 4.88
CA SER A 89 18.50 12.57 4.57
C SER A 89 19.94 13.08 4.72
N ASP A 90 20.87 12.60 3.89
CA ASP A 90 22.06 13.39 3.54
C ASP A 90 21.63 14.40 2.45
N ARG A 91 20.76 15.34 2.85
CA ARG A 91 20.63 16.59 2.10
C ARG A 91 21.73 17.51 2.61
N HIS A 92 22.91 17.35 2.06
CA HIS A 92 23.82 18.49 1.89
C HIS A 92 23.07 19.54 1.05
N HIS A 93 22.54 20.56 1.71
CA HIS A 93 22.30 21.85 1.07
C HIS A 93 23.56 22.68 1.24
N ALA A 94 24.23 22.87 0.11
CA ALA A 94 25.14 23.98 -0.13
C ALA A 94 24.35 25.29 -0.22
#